data_AF-A0A532TLD9-F1
#
_entry.id   AF-A0A532TLD9-F1
#
_cell.length_a   1.000
_cell.length_b   1.000
_cell.length_c   1.000
_cell.angle_alpha   90.00
_cell.angle_beta   90.00
_cell.angle_gamma   90.00
#
_symmetry.space_group_name_H-M   'P 1'
#
loop_
_entity.id
_entity.type
_entity.pdbx_description
1 polymer ?
#
loop_
_entity_poly.entity_id
_entity_poly.type
_entity_poly.pdbx_seq_one_letter_code
_entity_poly.pdbx_strand_id
1 'polypeptide(L)'
;MVELDPDKLRDVPGWKNAPIHICMDADYRGLSFCCKPGFSLTFGFKCKRDETLIELGISQEEFIKIKEEFSKDNDWDSDLVCFGSISYCCMRRGGCPRRDPALEKRYPDKTKEEYMKKYYEKKKQLAKKILESVKDPQNKKKVRPYLDLF
;
A
#
# COMPACT_ATOMS: atom_id res chain seq x y z
N MET A 1 19.98 -9.80 -5.41
CA MET A 1 18.53 -10.01 -5.52
C MET A 1 18.01 -10.17 -4.10
N VAL A 2 16.95 -9.45 -3.70
CA VAL A 2 16.41 -9.57 -2.34
C VAL A 2 15.69 -10.91 -2.19
N GLU A 3 15.93 -11.59 -1.07
CA GLU A 3 15.18 -12.78 -0.70
C GLU A 3 13.82 -12.34 -0.14
N LEU A 4 12.74 -12.81 -0.75
CA LEU A 4 11.39 -12.51 -0.32
C LEU A 4 10.80 -13.72 0.39
N ASP A 5 10.23 -13.53 1.58
CA ASP A 5 9.52 -14.57 2.32
C ASP A 5 8.22 -14.96 1.57
N PRO A 6 8.12 -16.18 1.01
CA PRO A 6 6.96 -16.61 0.23
C PRO A 6 5.64 -16.56 1.01
N ASP A 7 5.67 -16.73 2.34
CA ASP A 7 4.48 -16.71 3.18
C ASP A 7 3.87 -15.30 3.30
N LYS A 8 4.68 -14.27 3.02
CA LYS A 8 4.31 -12.86 3.04
C LYS A 8 3.94 -12.32 1.66
N LEU A 9 3.90 -13.18 0.65
CA LEU A 9 3.56 -12.82 -0.71
C LEU A 9 2.19 -13.37 -1.12
N ARG A 10 1.58 -12.66 -2.06
CA ARG A 10 0.37 -13.08 -2.76
C ARG A 10 0.50 -12.73 -4.23
N ASP A 11 0.11 -13.65 -5.09
CA ASP A 11 -0.17 -13.33 -6.49
C ASP A 11 -1.58 -12.74 -6.56
N VAL A 12 -1.65 -11.47 -6.94
CA VAL A 12 -2.89 -10.74 -7.12
C VAL A 12 -2.98 -10.22 -8.56
N PRO A 13 -4.19 -9.98 -9.09
CA PRO A 13 -4.33 -9.46 -10.45
C PRO A 13 -3.48 -8.21 -10.66
N GLY A 14 -2.59 -8.21 -11.66
CA GLY A 14 -1.72 -7.07 -11.96
C GLY A 14 -0.49 -6.87 -11.06
N TRP A 15 -0.27 -7.74 -10.07
CA TRP A 15 0.96 -7.70 -9.25
C TRP A 15 1.35 -9.11 -8.75
N LYS A 16 2.32 -9.72 -9.44
CA LYS A 16 2.97 -10.97 -9.00
C LYS A 16 3.88 -10.71 -7.80
N ASN A 17 3.93 -11.64 -6.85
CA ASN A 17 4.72 -11.49 -5.62
C ASN A 17 4.42 -10.17 -4.88
N ALA A 18 3.15 -9.80 -4.80
CA ALA A 18 2.72 -8.63 -4.06
C ALA A 18 2.91 -8.89 -2.55
N PRO A 19 3.49 -7.94 -1.80
CA PRO A 19 3.62 -8.05 -0.35
C PRO A 19 2.23 -8.00 0.30
N ILE A 20 2.08 -8.68 1.43
CA ILE A 20 0.96 -8.42 2.34
C ILE A 20 1.21 -7.14 3.14
N HIS A 21 0.48 -6.95 4.24
CA HIS A 21 0.61 -5.75 5.08
C HIS A 21 1.78 -5.84 6.07
N ILE A 22 2.41 -4.69 6.35
CA ILE A 22 3.50 -4.54 7.33
C ILE A 22 3.16 -5.09 8.72
N CYS A 23 1.89 -5.05 9.14
CA CYS A 23 1.45 -5.64 10.42
C CYS A 23 1.60 -7.17 10.50
N MET A 24 2.03 -7.83 9.42
CA MET A 24 2.33 -9.27 9.36
C MET A 24 3.77 -9.51 8.89
N ASP A 25 4.67 -8.54 9.10
CA ASP A 25 6.09 -8.64 8.77
C ASP A 25 6.37 -8.78 7.27
N ALA A 26 5.53 -8.16 6.43
CA ALA A 26 5.84 -8.01 5.02
C ALA A 26 7.01 -7.04 4.81
N ASP A 27 7.65 -7.14 3.65
CA ASP A 27 8.70 -6.19 3.25
C ASP A 27 8.14 -4.76 2.99
N TYR A 28 9.06 -3.80 2.79
CA TYR A 28 8.74 -2.38 2.70
C TYR A 28 7.71 -2.01 1.61
N ARG A 29 7.56 -2.81 0.55
CA ARG A 29 6.53 -2.58 -0.49
C ARG A 29 5.11 -2.65 0.11
N GLY A 30 4.94 -3.35 1.23
CA GLY A 30 3.70 -3.48 1.98
C GLY A 30 3.17 -2.17 2.57
N LEU A 31 3.98 -1.10 2.64
CA LEU A 31 3.56 0.24 3.08
C LEU A 31 2.40 0.81 2.24
N SER A 32 2.26 0.39 0.98
CA SER A 32 1.13 0.76 0.12
C SER A 32 -0.24 0.30 0.67
N PHE A 33 -0.25 -0.74 1.52
CA PHE A 33 -1.45 -1.29 2.17
C PHE A 33 -1.66 -0.79 3.60
N CYS A 34 -0.76 0.04 4.14
CA CYS A 34 -0.87 0.57 5.49
C CYS A 34 -1.94 1.67 5.61
N CYS A 35 -2.59 1.72 6.77
CA CYS A 35 -3.58 2.74 7.12
C CYS A 35 -2.94 4.11 7.42
N LYS A 36 -3.78 5.14 7.55
CA LYS A 36 -3.33 6.51 7.85
C LYS A 36 -2.69 6.61 9.25
N PRO A 37 -1.51 7.23 9.40
CA PRO A 37 -0.91 7.55 10.70
C PRO A 37 -1.81 8.37 11.62
N GLY A 38 -1.64 8.20 12.93
CA GLY A 38 -2.42 8.91 13.96
C GLY A 38 -3.80 8.31 14.28
N PHE A 39 -4.21 7.22 13.63
CA PHE A 39 -5.49 6.55 13.91
C PHE A 39 -5.28 5.22 14.64
N SER A 40 -5.97 5.05 15.77
CA SER A 40 -6.02 3.76 16.48
C SER A 40 -6.89 2.77 15.69
N LEU A 41 -6.37 1.56 15.49
CA LEU A 41 -7.06 0.47 14.80
C LEU A 41 -7.28 -0.68 15.77
N THR A 42 -8.31 -1.49 15.52
CA THR A 42 -8.62 -2.70 16.31
C THR A 42 -7.41 -3.63 16.49
N PHE A 43 -6.50 -3.67 15.50
CA PHE A 43 -5.26 -4.45 15.55
C PHE A 43 -4.00 -3.56 15.57
N GLY A 44 -4.12 -2.35 16.09
CA GLY A 44 -3.04 -1.36 16.15
C GLY A 44 -1.79 -1.87 16.89
N PHE A 45 -1.96 -2.76 17.87
CA PHE A 45 -0.85 -3.35 18.63
C PHE A 45 0.08 -4.25 17.79
N LYS A 46 -0.36 -4.72 16.61
CA LYS A 46 0.50 -5.46 15.66
C LYS A 46 1.08 -4.55 14.56
N CYS A 47 0.75 -3.27 14.58
CA CYS A 47 1.11 -2.35 13.51
C CYS A 47 2.57 -1.94 13.62
N LYS A 48 3.39 -2.38 12.66
CA LYS A 48 4.80 -1.96 12.54
C LYS A 48 5.01 -0.78 11.58
N ARG A 49 3.93 -0.14 11.10
CA ARG A 49 4.02 0.97 10.13
C ARG A 49 4.95 2.06 10.62
N ASP A 50 4.73 2.55 11.84
CA ASP A 50 5.46 3.72 12.34
C ASP A 50 6.93 3.38 12.61
N GLU A 51 7.22 2.17 13.10
CA GLU A 51 8.58 1.63 13.22
C GLU A 51 9.27 1.56 11.85
N THR A 52 8.60 1.02 10.83
CA THR A 52 9.12 0.94 9.46
C THR A 52 9.35 2.33 8.86
N LEU A 53 8.45 3.29 9.09
CA LEU A 53 8.62 4.67 8.62
C LEU A 53 9.84 5.34 9.26
N ILE A 54 10.02 5.16 10.58
CA ILE A 54 11.21 5.63 11.32
C ILE A 54 12.47 4.99 10.74
N GLU A 55 12.46 3.68 10.52
CA GLU A 55 13.60 2.94 9.96
C GLU A 55 14.01 3.47 8.58
N LEU A 56 13.02 3.84 7.76
CA LEU A 56 13.26 4.40 6.42
C LEU A 56 13.53 5.91 6.43
N GLY A 57 13.38 6.58 7.57
CA GLY A 57 13.51 8.03 7.67
C GLY A 57 12.40 8.80 6.94
N ILE A 58 11.19 8.21 6.85
CA ILE A 58 10.01 8.85 6.29
C ILE A 58 9.15 9.34 7.46
N SER A 59 8.82 10.64 7.48
CA SER A 59 7.91 11.16 8.51
C SER A 59 6.46 10.70 8.26
N GLN A 60 5.64 10.67 9.31
CA GLN A 60 4.21 10.38 9.14
C GLN A 60 3.51 11.37 8.21
N GLU A 61 3.89 12.65 8.29
CA GLU A 61 3.38 13.71 7.41
C GLU A 61 3.77 13.47 5.95
N GLU A 62 5.03 13.09 5.69
CA GLU A 62 5.49 12.78 4.34
C GLU A 62 4.77 11.54 3.77
N PHE A 63 4.60 10.50 4.59
CA PHE A 63 3.84 9.31 4.21
C PHE A 63 2.38 9.62 3.88
N ILE A 64 1.72 10.44 4.71
CA ILE A 64 0.35 10.92 4.45
C ILE A 64 0.33 11.70 3.14
N LYS A 65 1.21 12.69 2.98
CA LYS A 65 1.30 13.52 1.78
C LYS A 65 1.42 12.68 0.51
N ILE A 66 2.33 11.71 0.47
CA ILE A 66 2.50 10.81 -0.67
C ILE A 66 1.20 10.09 -1.02
N LYS A 67 0.47 9.61 -0.02
CA LYS A 67 -0.77 8.83 -0.21
C LYS A 67 -1.95 9.70 -0.61
N GLU A 68 -2.09 10.89 -0.04
CA GLU A 68 -3.12 11.87 -0.41
C GLU A 68 -2.88 12.41 -1.83
N GLU A 69 -1.65 12.76 -2.18
CA GLU A 69 -1.29 13.20 -3.54
C GLU A 69 -1.54 12.08 -4.55
N PHE A 70 -1.07 10.86 -4.25
CA PHE A 70 -1.37 9.71 -5.10
C PHE A 70 -2.87 9.47 -5.23
N SER A 71 -3.65 9.71 -4.17
CA SER A 71 -5.10 9.60 -4.23
C SER A 71 -5.70 10.58 -5.23
N LYS A 72 -5.33 11.85 -5.12
CA LYS A 72 -5.79 12.93 -6.01
C LYS A 72 -5.39 12.69 -7.46
N ASP A 73 -4.13 12.32 -7.69
CA ASP A 73 -3.58 12.04 -9.03
C ASP A 73 -4.31 10.89 -9.75
N ASN A 74 -4.97 10.00 -9.00
CA ASN A 74 -5.61 8.80 -9.53
C ASN A 74 -7.13 8.75 -9.33
N ASP A 75 -7.73 9.87 -8.90
CA ASP A 75 -9.14 9.93 -8.49
C ASP A 75 -9.50 8.79 -7.53
N TRP A 76 -8.83 8.71 -6.39
CA TRP A 76 -8.97 7.63 -5.40
C TRP A 76 -9.64 8.06 -4.10
N ASP A 77 -10.12 9.30 -4.03
CA ASP A 77 -10.87 9.83 -2.90
C ASP A 77 -12.28 9.23 -2.87
N SER A 78 -12.75 8.80 -1.70
CA SER A 78 -14.08 8.21 -1.56
C SER A 78 -14.55 8.17 -0.11
N ASP A 79 -15.75 8.68 0.14
CA ASP A 79 -16.39 8.63 1.47
C ASP A 79 -16.78 7.22 1.92
N LEU A 80 -16.78 6.25 1.00
CA LEU A 80 -17.10 4.86 1.30
C LEU A 80 -15.96 4.13 2.01
N VAL A 81 -14.72 4.55 1.80
CA VAL A 81 -13.52 3.81 2.26
C VAL A 81 -12.92 4.39 3.53
N CYS A 82 -12.08 3.60 4.18
CA CYS A 82 -11.36 4.07 5.37
C CYS A 82 -10.49 5.29 5.02
N PHE A 83 -10.55 6.31 5.89
CA PHE A 83 -9.74 7.54 5.77
C PHE A 83 -10.00 8.33 4.48
N GLY A 84 -11.14 8.14 3.83
CA GLY A 84 -11.53 8.94 2.66
C GLY A 84 -10.74 8.66 1.38
N SER A 85 -9.85 7.66 1.36
CA SER A 85 -9.02 7.37 0.17
C SER A 85 -8.70 5.87 0.00
N ILE A 86 -8.82 5.40 -1.25
CA ILE A 86 -8.44 4.04 -1.66
C ILE A 86 -6.93 3.80 -1.46
N SER A 87 -6.12 4.85 -1.42
CA SER A 87 -4.69 4.77 -1.11
C SER A 87 -4.43 4.09 0.24
N TYR A 88 -5.34 4.17 1.22
CA TYR A 88 -5.24 3.52 2.53
C TYR A 88 -5.92 2.14 2.62
N CYS A 89 -6.58 1.69 1.56
CA CYS A 89 -7.21 0.36 1.56
C CYS A 89 -6.14 -0.75 1.64
N CYS A 90 -6.35 -1.70 2.56
CA CYS A 90 -5.49 -2.85 2.77
C CYS A 90 -5.78 -4.00 1.79
N MET A 91 -4.86 -4.97 1.73
CA MET A 91 -5.07 -6.25 1.05
C MET A 91 -5.80 -7.22 2.00
N ARG A 92 -7.01 -7.64 1.64
CA ARG A 92 -7.80 -8.66 2.35
C ARG A 92 -8.11 -9.83 1.44
N ARG A 93 -7.89 -11.07 1.90
CA ARG A 93 -8.17 -12.30 1.13
C ARG A 93 -9.63 -12.40 0.66
N GLY A 94 -10.59 -12.07 1.52
CA GLY A 94 -12.03 -12.18 1.23
C GLY A 94 -12.67 -10.94 0.61
N GLY A 95 -11.89 -9.94 0.19
CA GLY A 95 -12.44 -8.64 -0.21
C GLY A 95 -12.71 -7.71 0.97
N CYS A 96 -13.23 -6.51 0.68
CA CYS A 96 -13.56 -5.52 1.69
C CYS A 96 -14.92 -4.88 1.39
N PRO A 97 -15.85 -4.82 2.37
CA PRO A 97 -17.20 -4.29 2.16
C PRO A 97 -17.25 -2.78 1.90
N ARG A 98 -16.11 -2.09 1.97
CA ARG A 98 -15.97 -0.66 1.68
C ARG A 98 -15.20 -0.41 0.38
N ARG A 99 -14.03 -1.04 0.24
CA ARG A 99 -13.17 -0.89 -0.95
C ARG A 99 -13.86 -1.43 -2.20
N ASP A 100 -14.44 -2.63 -2.14
CA ASP A 100 -14.95 -3.30 -3.33
C ASP A 100 -16.13 -2.51 -3.94
N PRO A 101 -17.13 -2.04 -3.15
CA PRO A 101 -18.16 -1.14 -3.67
C PRO A 101 -17.64 0.22 -4.15
N ALA A 102 -16.61 0.77 -3.51
CA ALA A 102 -16.00 2.03 -3.94
C ALA A 102 -15.27 1.92 -5.29
N LEU A 103 -14.65 0.76 -5.56
CA LEU A 103 -14.03 0.45 -6.85
C LEU A 103 -15.08 0.17 -7.92
N GLU A 104 -16.13 -0.59 -7.59
CA GLU A 104 -17.24 -0.88 -8.48
C GLU A 104 -17.97 0.41 -8.92
N LYS A 105 -18.32 1.28 -7.96
CA LYS A 105 -18.92 2.60 -8.27
C LYS A 105 -18.01 3.46 -9.15
N ARG A 106 -16.70 3.35 -8.98
CA ARG A 106 -15.71 4.13 -9.72
C ARG A 106 -15.44 3.58 -11.12
N TYR A 107 -15.61 2.28 -11.30
CA TYR A 107 -15.38 1.60 -12.57
C TYR A 107 -16.63 0.82 -12.97
N PRO A 108 -17.76 1.50 -13.24
CA PRO A 108 -19.06 0.86 -13.47
C PRO A 108 -19.07 -0.06 -14.69
N ASP A 109 -18.24 0.22 -15.69
CA ASP A 109 -18.12 -0.55 -16.93
C ASP A 109 -17.05 -1.66 -16.84
N LYS A 110 -16.58 -1.99 -15.63
CA LYS A 110 -15.52 -2.98 -15.42
C LYS A 110 -16.00 -4.15 -14.58
N THR A 111 -15.57 -5.34 -14.96
CA THR A 111 -15.72 -6.52 -14.12
C THR A 111 -14.91 -6.40 -12.83
N LYS A 112 -15.25 -7.22 -11.83
CA LYS A 112 -14.50 -7.31 -10.58
C LYS A 112 -13.02 -7.59 -10.78
N GLU A 113 -12.69 -8.48 -11.70
CA GLU A 113 -11.30 -8.82 -11.99
C GLU A 113 -10.54 -7.61 -12.54
N GLU A 114 -11.13 -6.87 -13.47
CA GLU A 114 -10.49 -5.70 -14.10
C GLU A 114 -10.27 -4.55 -13.11
N TYR A 115 -11.27 -4.20 -12.29
CA TYR A 115 -11.06 -3.13 -11.32
C TYR A 115 -10.10 -3.54 -10.21
N MET A 116 -10.07 -4.82 -9.82
CA MET A 116 -9.10 -5.32 -8.84
C MET A 116 -7.68 -5.34 -9.41
N LYS A 117 -7.52 -5.69 -10.69
CA LYS A 117 -6.25 -5.56 -11.40
C LYS A 117 -5.75 -4.12 -11.37
N LYS A 118 -6.60 -3.16 -11.75
CA LYS A 118 -6.27 -1.73 -11.70
C LYS A 118 -5.92 -1.26 -10.28
N TYR A 119 -6.66 -1.72 -9.27
CA TYR A 119 -6.38 -1.41 -7.87
C TYR A 119 -4.98 -1.88 -7.45
N TYR A 120 -4.61 -3.13 -7.74
CA TYR A 120 -3.31 -3.67 -7.34
C TYR A 120 -2.15 -3.12 -8.16
N GLU A 121 -2.34 -2.84 -9.46
CA GLU A 121 -1.34 -2.14 -10.29
C GLU A 121 -1.03 -0.75 -9.72
N LYS A 122 -2.07 -0.02 -9.29
CA LYS A 122 -1.90 1.27 -8.64
C LYS A 122 -1.29 1.15 -7.25
N LYS A 123 -1.58 0.09 -6.49
CA LYS A 123 -0.87 -0.21 -5.24
C LYS A 123 0.61 -0.51 -5.49
N LYS A 124 0.96 -1.19 -6.58
CA LYS A 124 2.35 -1.40 -7.02
C LYS A 124 3.03 -0.05 -7.30
N GLN A 125 2.38 0.84 -8.04
CA GLN A 125 2.88 2.20 -8.30
C GLN A 125 3.06 3.00 -7.00
N LEU A 126 2.10 2.95 -6.09
CA LEU A 126 2.19 3.61 -4.79
C LEU A 126 3.32 3.05 -3.93
N ALA A 127 3.53 1.73 -3.93
CA ALA A 127 4.65 1.11 -3.23
C ALA A 127 5.99 1.64 -3.75
N LYS A 128 6.17 1.68 -5.07
CA LYS A 128 7.36 2.28 -5.70
C LYS A 128 7.55 3.73 -5.27
N LYS A 129 6.50 4.55 -5.35
CA LYS A 129 6.55 5.98 -4.97
C LYS A 129 6.95 6.19 -3.50
N ILE A 130 6.46 5.35 -2.59
CA ILE A 130 6.85 5.40 -1.16
C ILE A 130 8.32 5.02 -0.98
N LEU A 131 8.83 4.00 -1.68
CA LEU A 131 10.23 3.59 -1.56
C LEU A 131 11.18 4.61 -2.19
N GLU A 132 10.79 5.25 -3.29
CA GLU A 132 11.55 6.31 -3.95
C GLU A 132 11.63 7.60 -3.12
N SER A 133 10.69 7.81 -2.18
CA SER A 133 10.70 8.99 -1.30
C SER A 133 11.73 8.89 -0.17
N VAL A 134 12.38 7.75 0.03
CA VAL A 134 13.44 7.59 1.03
C VAL A 134 14.62 8.48 0.65
N LYS A 135 15.00 9.43 1.53
CA LYS A 135 16.03 10.43 1.25
C LYS A 135 17.41 10.04 1.75
N ASP A 136 17.48 9.47 2.95
CA ASP A 136 18.74 9.12 3.61
C ASP A 136 19.54 8.10 2.78
N PRO A 137 20.82 8.36 2.47
CA PRO A 137 21.63 7.46 1.64
C PRO A 137 21.80 6.05 2.19
N GLN A 138 21.82 5.85 3.51
CA GLN A 138 21.93 4.51 4.10
C GLN A 138 20.59 3.78 3.99
N ASN A 139 19.48 4.46 4.25
CA ASN A 139 18.15 3.88 4.10
C ASN A 139 17.82 3.58 2.62
N LYS A 140 18.33 4.39 1.68
CA LYS A 140 18.24 4.10 0.24
C LYS A 140 18.85 2.75 -0.13
N LYS A 141 19.97 2.37 0.51
CA LYS A 141 20.58 1.04 0.29
C LYS A 141 19.66 -0.09 0.76
N LYS A 142 18.87 0.13 1.82
CA LYS A 142 17.89 -0.86 2.32
C LYS A 142 16.72 -1.07 1.35
N VAL A 143 16.23 0.00 0.72
CA VAL A 143 15.07 -0.10 -0.19
C VAL A 143 15.44 -0.46 -1.62
N ARG A 144 16.69 -0.24 -2.04
CA ARG A 144 17.14 -0.48 -3.42
C ARG A 144 16.87 -1.89 -3.93
N PRO A 145 17.14 -2.98 -3.18
CA PRO A 145 16.84 -4.33 -3.62
C PRO A 145 15.34 -4.57 -3.90
N TYR A 146 14.44 -3.82 -3.24
CA TYR A 146 13.00 -3.87 -3.49
C TYR A 146 12.58 -2.99 -4.66
N LEU A 147 13.26 -1.87 -4.90
CA LEU A 147 13.06 -1.03 -6.07
C LEU A 147 13.42 -1.75 -7.38
N ASP A 148 14.42 -2.63 -7.34
CA ASP A 148 14.82 -3.46 -8.48
C ASP A 148 13.76 -4.52 -8.88
N LEU A 149 12.69 -4.69 -8.09
CA LEU A 149 11.57 -5.60 -8.38
C LEU A 149 10.45 -4.98 -9.22
N PHE A 150 10.51 -3.67 -9.52
CA PHE A 150 9.44 -2.94 -10.20
C PHE A 150 9.63 -2.87 -11.70
#